data_AF-A0A7K2YKD4-F1
#
_entry.id   AF-A0A7K2YKD4-F1
#
_cell.length_a   1.000
_cell.length_b   1.000
_cell.length_c   1.000
_cell.angle_alpha   90.00
_cell.angle_beta   90.00
_cell.angle_gamma   90.00
#
_symmetry.space_group_name_H-M   'P 1'
#
loop_
_entity.id
_entity.type
_entity.pdbx_description
1 polymer ?
#
loop_
_entity_poly.entity_id
_entity_poly.type
_entity_poly.pdbx_seq_one_letter_code
_entity_poly.pdbx_strand_id
1 'polypeptide(L)'
;MEQGMALLLRELPGDDTVKVFARLATLPGAHALLNQVAAWSDPLVDAVASHGTPWQLEQAAANSRLTPSQLARLIEAGGARVVTAAFPPDQDPDTPPTDPADPTDPTPHQDP
;
A
#
# COMPACT_ATOMS: atom_id res chain seq x y z
N MET A 1 18.14 -4.53 -5.83
CA MET A 1 17.90 -5.98 -5.61
C MET A 1 16.41 -6.32 -5.63
N GLU A 2 15.54 -5.40 -5.18
CA GLU A 2 14.09 -5.61 -5.06
C GLU A 2 13.35 -5.81 -6.40
N GLN A 3 13.69 -5.05 -7.45
CA GLN A 3 13.08 -5.21 -8.78
C GLN A 3 13.22 -6.62 -9.38
N GLY A 4 14.37 -7.28 -9.17
CA GLY A 4 14.59 -8.64 -9.68
C GLY A 4 13.69 -9.67 -9.01
N MET A 5 13.32 -9.42 -7.76
CA MET A 5 12.48 -10.32 -6.97
C MET A 5 10.99 -10.11 -7.25
N ALA A 6 10.58 -8.87 -7.58
CA ALA A 6 9.25 -8.59 -8.13
C ALA A 6 9.03 -9.23 -9.51
N LEU A 7 10.07 -9.25 -10.36
CA LEU A 7 10.04 -9.96 -11.66
C LEU A 7 9.92 -11.48 -11.48
N LEU A 8 10.65 -12.06 -10.53
CA LEU A 8 10.54 -13.49 -10.22
C LEU A 8 9.12 -13.88 -9.82
N LEU A 9 8.46 -13.12 -8.94
CA LEU A 9 7.08 -13.40 -8.53
C LEU A 9 6.08 -13.36 -9.69
N ARG A 10 6.34 -12.56 -10.73
CA ARG A 10 5.50 -12.45 -11.93
C ARG A 10 5.64 -13.66 -12.86
N GLU A 11 6.84 -14.21 -12.98
CA GLU A 11 7.15 -15.30 -13.92
C GLU A 11 6.92 -16.70 -13.31
N LEU A 12 6.59 -16.77 -12.01
CA LEU A 12 6.37 -18.05 -11.33
C LEU A 12 4.99 -18.66 -11.67
N PRO A 13 4.93 -19.99 -11.85
CA PRO A 13 3.67 -20.72 -11.87
C PRO A 13 2.90 -20.52 -10.56
N GLY A 14 1.57 -20.50 -10.61
CA GLY A 14 0.73 -20.14 -9.46
C GLY A 14 1.01 -20.91 -8.15
N ASP A 15 1.25 -22.22 -8.25
CA ASP A 15 1.57 -23.07 -7.09
C ASP A 15 2.91 -22.71 -6.43
N ASP A 16 3.85 -22.16 -7.20
CA ASP A 16 5.16 -21.73 -6.71
C ASP A 16 5.11 -20.29 -6.19
N THR A 17 4.26 -19.44 -6.76
CA THR A 17 4.02 -18.08 -6.28
C THR A 17 3.64 -18.07 -4.80
N VAL A 18 2.74 -18.96 -4.37
CA VAL A 18 2.29 -19.03 -2.96
C VAL A 18 3.44 -19.41 -2.02
N LYS A 19 4.20 -20.46 -2.36
CA LYS A 19 5.31 -20.94 -1.53
C LYS A 19 6.45 -19.93 -1.44
N VAL A 20 6.76 -19.28 -2.56
CA VAL A 20 7.81 -18.27 -2.63
C VAL A 20 7.37 -17.01 -1.88
N PHE A 21 6.13 -16.56 -2.05
CA PHE A 21 5.61 -15.40 -1.32
C PHE A 21 5.66 -15.63 0.19
N ALA A 22 5.18 -16.78 0.70
CA ALA A 22 5.20 -17.08 2.13
C ALA A 22 6.63 -17.04 2.71
N ARG A 23 7.63 -17.52 1.97
CA ARG A 23 9.05 -17.41 2.38
C ARG A 23 9.54 -15.97 2.33
N LEU A 24 9.28 -15.25 1.23
CA LEU A 24 9.75 -13.87 1.05
C LEU A 24 9.11 -12.92 2.07
N ALA A 25 7.83 -13.08 2.39
CA ALA A 25 7.10 -12.24 3.34
C ALA A 25 7.75 -12.17 4.74
N THR A 26 8.59 -13.15 5.10
CA THR A 26 9.32 -13.18 6.37
C THR A 26 10.65 -12.41 6.34
N LEU A 27 11.11 -12.00 5.16
CA LEU A 27 12.39 -11.33 4.99
C LEU A 27 12.27 -9.80 5.21
N PRO A 28 13.26 -9.17 5.87
CA PRO A 28 13.37 -7.72 5.91
C PRO A 28 13.42 -7.16 4.48
N GLY A 29 12.60 -6.16 4.16
CA GLY A 29 12.55 -5.56 2.82
C GLY A 29 11.52 -6.17 1.84
N ALA A 30 10.91 -7.31 2.17
CA ALA A 30 9.93 -7.95 1.28
C ALA A 30 8.68 -7.08 1.00
N HIS A 31 8.43 -6.12 1.88
CA HIS A 31 7.39 -5.12 1.71
C HIS A 31 7.56 -4.22 0.49
N ALA A 32 8.80 -3.88 0.13
CA ALA A 32 9.09 -3.06 -1.04
C ALA A 32 8.70 -3.77 -2.36
N LEU A 33 8.60 -5.10 -2.34
CA LEU A 33 8.20 -5.89 -3.50
C LEU A 33 6.74 -5.65 -3.87
N LEU A 34 5.85 -5.56 -2.89
CA LEU A 34 4.40 -5.40 -3.13
C LEU A 34 4.10 -4.13 -3.92
N ASN A 35 4.82 -3.05 -3.64
CA ASN A 35 4.69 -1.76 -4.32
C ASN A 35 5.38 -1.72 -5.69
N GLN A 36 6.32 -2.62 -5.97
CA GLN A 36 7.05 -2.68 -7.24
C GLN A 36 6.41 -3.62 -8.28
N VAL A 37 5.49 -4.49 -7.86
CA VAL A 37 4.78 -5.39 -8.78
C VAL A 37 3.71 -4.60 -9.54
N ALA A 38 4.06 -4.21 -10.77
CA ALA A 38 3.25 -3.45 -11.69
C ALA A 38 1.93 -4.11 -12.10
N ALA A 39 1.80 -5.44 -11.99
CA ALA A 39 0.57 -6.18 -12.26
C ALA A 39 0.58 -7.45 -11.41
N TRP A 40 -0.42 -7.62 -10.56
CA TRP A 40 -0.52 -8.76 -9.66
C TRP A 40 -1.27 -9.89 -10.35
N SER A 41 -0.69 -11.09 -10.30
CA SER A 41 -1.36 -12.31 -10.75
C SER A 41 -2.39 -12.77 -9.71
N ASP A 42 -3.42 -13.49 -10.16
CA ASP A 42 -4.43 -14.04 -9.23
C ASP A 42 -3.83 -14.92 -8.13
N PRO A 43 -2.85 -15.82 -8.42
CA PRO A 43 -2.21 -16.61 -7.37
C PRO A 43 -1.43 -15.77 -6.35
N LEU A 44 -0.86 -14.64 -6.77
CA LEU A 44 -0.18 -13.73 -5.84
C LEU A 44 -1.19 -13.06 -4.91
N VAL A 45 -2.34 -12.62 -5.46
CA VAL A 45 -3.43 -12.04 -4.66
C VAL A 45 -3.96 -13.07 -3.66
N ASP A 46 -4.17 -14.31 -4.08
CA ASP A 46 -4.62 -15.39 -3.19
C ASP A 46 -3.60 -15.69 -2.09
N ALA A 47 -2.30 -15.65 -2.42
CA ALA A 47 -1.22 -15.84 -1.44
C ALA A 47 -1.22 -14.72 -0.39
N VAL A 48 -1.39 -13.46 -0.82
CA VAL A 48 -1.44 -12.31 0.10
C VAL A 48 -2.73 -12.33 0.92
N ALA A 49 -3.87 -12.67 0.34
CA ALA A 49 -5.14 -12.83 1.06
C ALA A 49 -5.04 -13.92 2.15
N SER A 50 -4.35 -15.02 1.87
CA SER A 50 -4.29 -16.18 2.77
C SER A 50 -3.20 -16.08 3.85
N HIS A 51 -2.08 -15.41 3.55
CA HIS A 51 -0.88 -15.43 4.40
C HIS A 51 -0.33 -14.04 4.72
N GLY A 52 -0.87 -12.99 4.12
CA GLY A 52 -0.45 -11.62 4.36
C GLY A 52 -0.77 -11.19 5.79
N THR A 53 0.17 -10.46 6.38
CA THR A 53 -0.12 -9.66 7.58
C THR A 53 -1.13 -8.55 7.26
N PRO A 54 -1.85 -8.00 8.26
CA PRO A 54 -2.78 -6.89 8.04
C PRO A 54 -2.17 -5.73 7.25
N TRP A 55 -0.93 -5.37 7.56
CA TRP A 55 -0.21 -4.32 6.86
C TRP A 55 0.07 -4.68 5.38
N GLN A 56 0.40 -5.94 5.08
CA GLN A 56 0.62 -6.39 3.70
C GLN A 56 -0.68 -6.38 2.88
N LEU A 57 -1.82 -6.71 3.50
CA LEU A 57 -3.14 -6.61 2.87
C LEU A 57 -3.49 -5.17 2.53
N GLU A 58 -3.24 -4.23 3.44
CA GLU A 58 -3.44 -2.79 3.22
C GLU A 58 -2.57 -2.28 2.06
N GLN A 59 -1.28 -2.64 2.03
CA GLN A 59 -0.38 -2.25 0.94
C GLN A 59 -0.76 -2.86 -0.40
N ALA A 60 -1.18 -4.14 -0.41
CA ALA A 60 -1.66 -4.80 -1.61
C ALA A 60 -2.86 -4.07 -2.20
N ALA A 61 -3.82 -3.70 -1.35
CA ALA A 61 -5.06 -3.06 -1.78
C ALA A 61 -4.89 -1.58 -2.21
N ALA A 62 -3.83 -0.91 -1.75
CA ALA A 62 -3.45 0.40 -2.26
C ALA A 62 -2.95 0.37 -3.72
N ASN A 63 -2.74 -0.82 -4.32
CA ASN A 63 -2.37 -0.95 -5.71
C ASN A 63 -3.56 -0.68 -6.65
N SER A 64 -3.55 0.48 -7.30
CA SER A 64 -4.59 0.93 -8.23
C SER A 64 -4.73 0.08 -9.50
N ARG A 65 -3.83 -0.88 -9.73
CA ARG A 65 -3.85 -1.78 -10.89
C ARG A 65 -4.51 -3.13 -10.63
N LEU A 66 -5.01 -3.34 -9.41
CA LEU A 66 -5.81 -4.53 -9.12
C LEU A 66 -7.11 -4.51 -9.92
N THR A 67 -7.51 -5.69 -10.40
CA THR A 67 -8.86 -5.86 -10.94
C THR A 67 -9.88 -5.83 -9.80
N PRO A 68 -11.16 -5.52 -10.08
CA PRO A 68 -12.21 -5.54 -9.05
C PRO A 68 -12.30 -6.86 -8.28
N SER A 69 -12.15 -8.00 -8.98
CA SER A 69 -12.19 -9.34 -8.37
C SER A 69 -10.98 -9.62 -7.47
N GLN A 70 -9.83 -9.03 -7.76
CA GLN A 70 -8.64 -9.14 -6.91
C GLN A 70 -8.79 -8.28 -5.65
N LEU A 71 -9.28 -7.05 -5.81
CA LEU A 71 -9.56 -6.16 -4.68
C LEU A 71 -10.62 -6.77 -3.75
N ALA A 72 -11.69 -7.36 -4.30
CA ALA A 72 -12.72 -8.03 -3.51
C ALA A 72 -12.15 -9.13 -2.60
N ARG A 73 -11.27 -9.98 -3.12
CA ARG A 73 -10.60 -11.04 -2.32
C ARG A 73 -9.75 -10.48 -1.19
N LEU A 74 -9.05 -9.37 -1.42
CA LEU A 74 -8.28 -8.71 -0.37
C LEU A 74 -9.19 -8.09 0.71
N ILE A 75 -10.33 -7.51 0.30
CA ILE A 75 -11.34 -6.96 1.21
C ILE A 75 -11.97 -8.08 2.05
N GLU A 76 -12.26 -9.23 1.45
CA GLU A 76 -12.77 -10.40 2.16
C GLU A 76 -11.78 -10.90 3.23
N ALA A 77 -10.47 -10.84 2.95
CA ALA A 77 -9.43 -11.26 3.87
C ALA A 77 -9.14 -10.25 5.00
N GLY A 78 -9.08 -8.94 4.69
CA GLY A 78 -8.63 -7.92 5.64
C GLY A 78 -9.71 -6.91 6.10
N GLY A 79 -10.92 -7.01 5.57
CA GLY A 79 -12.09 -6.25 6.01
C GLY A 79 -11.93 -4.73 5.85
N ALA A 80 -12.42 -3.99 6.84
CA ALA A 80 -12.53 -2.53 6.78
C ALA A 80 -11.18 -1.80 6.58
N ARG A 81 -10.09 -2.34 7.13
CA ARG A 81 -8.76 -1.70 7.00
C ARG A 81 -8.28 -1.68 5.56
N VAL A 82 -8.56 -2.76 4.83
CA VAL A 82 -8.24 -2.90 3.41
C VAL A 82 -9.06 -1.94 2.57
N VAL A 83 -10.34 -1.76 2.91
CA VAL A 83 -11.21 -0.77 2.24
C VAL A 83 -10.65 0.64 2.41
N THR A 84 -10.27 1.03 3.62
CA THR A 84 -9.66 2.36 3.87
C THR A 84 -8.33 2.54 3.12
N ALA A 85 -7.53 1.49 2.98
CA ALA A 85 -6.27 1.55 2.23
C ALA A 85 -6.48 1.60 0.70
N ALA A 86 -7.50 0.90 0.18
CA ALA A 86 -7.85 0.90 -1.24
C ALA A 86 -8.49 2.21 -1.71
N PHE A 87 -9.25 2.83 -0.80
CA PHE A 87 -9.96 4.08 -1.02
C PHE A 87 -9.56 5.05 0.09
N PRO A 88 -8.32 5.58 0.06
CA PRO A 88 -7.94 6.61 1.01
C PRO A 88 -8.94 7.77 0.86
N PRO A 89 -9.49 8.30 1.97
CA PRO A 89 -10.37 9.46 1.89
C PRO A 89 -9.64 10.55 1.13
N ASP A 90 -10.33 11.20 0.19
CA ASP A 90 -9.77 12.30 -0.60
C ASP A 90 -9.00 13.22 0.35
N GLN A 91 -7.67 13.19 0.24
CA GLN A 91 -6.85 14.20 0.90
C GLN A 91 -7.18 15.46 0.16
N ASP A 92 -8.02 16.31 0.76
CA ASP A 92 -8.41 17.60 0.20
C ASP A 92 -7.15 18.30 -0.31
N PRO A 93 -6.96 18.43 -1.65
CA PRO A 93 -5.79 19.12 -2.20
C PRO A 93 -5.81 20.62 -1.85
N ASP A 94 -6.94 21.10 -1.30
CA ASP A 94 -7.17 22.43 -0.75
C ASP A 94 -6.94 22.53 0.76
N THR A 95 -6.22 21.58 1.39
CA THR A 95 -5.60 21.90 2.68
C THR A 95 -4.31 22.67 2.36
N PRO A 96 -4.30 24.01 2.42
CA PRO A 96 -3.05 24.75 2.27
C PRO A 96 -2.07 24.22 3.33
N PRO A 97 -0.76 24.15 3.04
CA PRO A 97 0.21 23.93 4.10
C PRO A 97 -0.12 24.94 5.20
N THR A 98 -0.41 24.44 6.41
CA THR A 98 -0.53 25.33 7.56
C THR A 98 0.80 26.01 7.67
N ASP A 99 0.86 27.26 7.21
CA ASP A 99 2.02 28.12 7.36
C ASP A 99 2.32 28.10 8.85
N PRO A 100 3.48 27.58 9.30
CA PRO A 100 3.83 27.62 10.70
C PRO A 100 3.95 29.10 11.04
N ALA A 101 2.89 29.63 11.68
CA ALA A 101 2.74 31.02 12.05
C ALA A 101 4.11 31.65 12.31
N ASP A 102 4.55 32.51 11.40
CA ASP A 102 5.76 33.29 11.56
C ASP A 102 5.64 34.07 12.88
N PRO A 103 6.44 33.75 13.91
CA PRO A 103 6.28 34.34 15.23
C PRO A 103 6.82 35.78 15.32
N THR A 104 6.98 36.46 14.18
CA THR A 104 7.60 37.78 14.09
C THR A 104 6.72 38.84 13.42
N ASP A 105 5.52 39.07 13.97
CA ASP A 105 4.87 40.38 13.86
C ASP A 105 4.69 41.01 15.25
N PRO A 106 5.66 41.80 15.73
CA PRO A 106 5.47 42.64 16.89
C PRO A 106 4.96 44.00 16.42
N THR A 107 3.67 44.10 16.12
CA THR A 107 3.03 45.42 16.01
C THR A 107 1.97 45.58 17.10
N PRO A 108 2.29 46.28 18.20
CA PRO A 108 1.27 47.01 18.93
C PRO A 108 1.48 48.51 18.74
N HIS A 109 0.51 49.08 18.01
CA HIS A 109 -0.19 50.32 18.33
C HIS A 109 0.65 51.54 18.74
N GLN A 110 0.75 52.46 17.80
CA GLN A 110 0.82 53.89 18.12
C GLN A 110 -0.42 54.31 18.90
N ASP A 111 -0.23 55.17 19.91
CA ASP A 111 -1.16 56.20 20.39
C ASP A 111 -0.50 57.01 21.52
N PRO A 112 -0.88 58.26 21.81
CA PRO A 112 -1.23 59.39 20.94
C PRO A 112 -0.28 60.62 21.11
#